data_AF-A0A031LJ75-F1
#
_entry.id   AF-A0A031LJ75-F1
#
_cell.length_a   1.000
_cell.length_b   1.000
_cell.length_c   1.000
_cell.angle_alpha   90.00
_cell.angle_beta   90.00
_cell.angle_gamma   90.00
#
_symmetry.space_group_name_H-M   'P 1'
#
loop_
_entity.id
_entity.type
_entity.pdbx_description
1 polymer ?
#
loop_
_entity_poly.entity_id
_entity_poly.type
_entity_poly.pdbx_seq_one_letter_code
_entity_poly.pdbx_strand_id
1 'polypeptide(L)'
;MCEIKNYPYYDKENGTLGKTITRKIMEILEKEKNEVRRALPDLAYLAARNDGLDTENTQLGAFMSKLLKLADDNNVTSNHISEYMKGVVMAVYVFESLRDKKSLANRYLGCHIK
;
A
#
# COMPACT_ATOMS: atom_id res chain seq x y z
N MET A 1 10.01 -25.32 1.63
CA MET A 1 8.73 -24.83 1.08
C MET A 1 8.64 -23.37 1.46
N CYS A 2 8.66 -22.47 0.48
CA CYS A 2 8.59 -21.04 0.76
C CYS A 2 7.11 -20.68 0.68
N GLU A 3 6.39 -20.95 1.76
CA GLU A 3 5.11 -20.32 1.94
C GLU A 3 5.44 -18.85 2.14
N ILE A 4 5.17 -18.02 1.13
CA ILE A 4 4.91 -16.61 1.40
C ILE A 4 3.85 -16.69 2.48
N LYS A 5 4.22 -16.43 3.75
CA LYS A 5 3.30 -16.45 4.88
C LYS A 5 2.02 -15.83 4.36
N ASN A 6 0.91 -16.56 4.41
CA ASN A 6 -0.38 -16.04 4.00
C ASN A 6 -0.53 -14.70 4.71
N TYR A 7 -0.23 -13.61 4.00
CA TYR A 7 -0.52 -12.30 4.50
C TYR A 7 -2.02 -12.35 4.69
N PRO A 8 -2.58 -11.84 5.80
CA PRO A 8 -4.01 -11.96 6.09
C PRO A 8 -4.92 -11.37 4.99
N TYR A 9 -4.31 -10.73 3.99
CA TYR A 9 -4.89 -10.07 2.85
C TYR A 9 -4.69 -10.80 1.50
N TYR A 10 -4.13 -12.02 1.49
CA TYR A 10 -3.67 -12.70 0.25
C TYR A 10 -4.81 -13.16 -0.67
N ASP A 11 -6.01 -13.43 -0.14
CA ASP A 11 -7.15 -14.00 -0.88
C ASP A 11 -8.39 -13.07 -0.97
N LYS A 12 -8.27 -11.80 -0.58
CA LYS A 12 -9.41 -10.85 -0.63
C LYS A 12 -9.24 -9.90 -1.81
N GLU A 13 -10.12 -9.99 -2.81
CA GLU A 13 -10.16 -9.02 -3.93
C GLU A 13 -10.47 -7.60 -3.42
N ASN A 14 -11.35 -7.51 -2.42
CA ASN A 14 -11.78 -6.26 -1.81
C ASN A 14 -10.66 -5.64 -0.96
N GLY A 15 -10.47 -4.32 -1.09
CA GLY A 15 -9.46 -3.58 -0.32
C GLY A 15 -8.01 -3.92 -0.70
N THR A 16 -7.76 -4.42 -1.92
CA THR A 16 -6.40 -4.68 -2.43
C THR A 16 -5.65 -3.38 -2.72
N LEU A 17 -4.39 -3.30 -2.30
CA LEU A 17 -3.50 -2.18 -2.61
C LEU A 17 -2.73 -2.46 -3.91
N GLY A 18 -3.41 -2.35 -5.04
CA GLY A 18 -2.82 -2.55 -6.37
C GLY A 18 -2.25 -1.26 -6.98
N LYS A 19 -1.58 -1.37 -8.14
CA LYS A 19 -1.02 -0.22 -8.88
C LYS A 19 -2.01 0.92 -9.10
N THR A 20 -3.25 0.61 -9.48
CA THR A 20 -4.29 1.62 -9.78
C THR A 20 -4.64 2.46 -8.56
N ILE A 21 -4.86 1.81 -7.42
CA ILE A 21 -5.20 2.49 -6.16
C ILE A 21 -3.98 3.26 -5.64
N THR A 22 -2.81 2.63 -5.70
CA THR A 22 -1.54 3.25 -5.31
C THR A 22 -1.25 4.53 -6.10
N ARG A 23 -1.50 4.53 -7.42
CA ARG A 23 -1.37 5.73 -8.26
C ARG A 23 -2.32 6.85 -7.83
N LYS A 24 -3.60 6.53 -7.56
CA LYS A 24 -4.57 7.53 -7.08
C LYS A 24 -4.18 8.11 -5.72
N ILE A 25 -3.67 7.29 -4.81
CA ILE A 25 -3.17 7.76 -3.51
C ILE A 25 -2.03 8.77 -3.70
N MET A 26 -1.08 8.47 -4.59
CA MET A 26 0.01 9.39 -4.92
C MET A 26 -0.51 10.71 -5.51
N GLU A 27 -1.44 10.65 -6.47
CA GLU A 27 -2.06 11.84 -7.07
C GLU A 27 -2.72 12.74 -6.01
N ILE A 28 -3.44 12.14 -5.05
CA ILE A 28 -4.07 12.87 -3.94
C ILE A 28 -3.01 13.54 -3.04
N LEU A 29 -1.95 12.81 -2.67
CA LEU A 29 -0.90 13.32 -1.80
C LEU A 29 -0.06 14.41 -2.47
N GLU A 30 0.25 14.27 -3.76
CA GLU A 30 0.98 15.26 -4.55
C GLU A 30 0.19 16.56 -4.73
N LYS A 31 -1.14 16.48 -4.84
CA LYS A 31 -2.00 17.66 -4.90
C LYS A 31 -1.88 18.52 -3.64
N GLU A 32 -1.77 17.87 -2.49
CA GLU A 32 -1.71 18.54 -1.18
C GLU A 32 -0.29 18.90 -0.73
N LYS A 33 0.74 18.68 -1.58
CA LYS A 33 2.19 18.99 -1.55
C LYS A 33 2.94 18.97 -0.22
N ASN A 34 2.41 19.53 0.87
CA ASN A 34 3.01 19.65 2.18
C ASN A 34 2.07 19.37 3.35
N GLU A 35 0.76 19.13 3.13
CA GLU A 35 -0.20 18.85 4.21
C GLU A 35 -0.96 17.55 3.96
N VAL A 36 -0.34 16.43 4.33
CA VAL A 36 -0.96 15.09 4.26
C VAL A 36 -2.30 15.04 4.99
N ARG A 37 -2.47 15.84 6.05
CA ARG A 37 -3.74 15.98 6.78
C ARG A 37 -4.89 16.44 5.89
N ARG A 38 -4.64 17.31 4.90
CA ARG A 38 -5.66 17.75 3.93
C ARG A 38 -6.04 16.67 2.93
N ALA A 39 -5.14 15.72 2.66
CA ALA A 39 -5.39 14.58 1.80
C ALA A 39 -6.23 13.49 2.50
N LEU A 40 -6.32 13.48 3.84
CA LEU A 40 -6.99 12.40 4.59
C LEU A 40 -8.45 12.17 4.19
N PRO A 41 -9.30 13.18 3.97
CA PRO A 41 -10.67 12.96 3.53
C PRO A 41 -10.76 12.26 2.17
N ASP A 42 -9.94 12.69 1.20
CA ASP A 42 -9.91 12.09 -0.14
C ASP A 42 -9.38 10.65 -0.10
N LEU A 43 -8.37 10.39 0.74
CA LEU A 43 -7.83 9.05 0.93
C LEU A 43 -8.81 8.13 1.67
N ALA A 44 -9.51 8.63 2.69
CA ALA A 44 -10.56 7.90 3.39
C ALA A 44 -11.73 7.55 2.46
N TYR A 45 -12.14 8.50 1.60
CA TYR A 45 -13.14 8.25 0.58
C TYR A 45 -12.69 7.20 -0.44
N LEU A 46 -11.43 7.28 -0.90
CA LEU A 46 -10.85 6.28 -1.80
C LEU A 46 -10.84 4.90 -1.14
N ALA A 47 -10.46 4.80 0.13
CA ALA A 47 -10.48 3.54 0.87
C ALA A 47 -11.90 2.99 1.01
N ALA A 48 -12.87 3.81 1.42
CA ALA A 48 -14.28 3.44 1.52
C ALA A 48 -14.85 2.91 0.21
N ARG A 49 -14.60 3.59 -0.90
CA ARG A 49 -15.11 3.21 -2.22
C ARG A 49 -14.53 1.88 -2.75
N ASN A 50 -13.39 1.44 -2.22
CA ASN A 50 -12.71 0.22 -2.65
C ASN A 50 -12.70 -0.84 -1.55
N ASP A 51 -13.67 -0.80 -0.63
CA ASP A 51 -13.84 -1.76 0.47
C ASP A 51 -12.60 -1.91 1.36
N GLY A 52 -11.80 -0.85 1.48
CA GLY A 52 -10.51 -0.82 2.19
C GLY A 52 -10.56 -0.16 3.57
N LEU A 53 -11.73 -0.08 4.22
CA LEU A 53 -11.83 0.49 5.57
C LEU A 53 -11.48 -0.49 6.68
N ASP A 54 -11.52 -1.80 6.40
CA ASP A 54 -11.15 -2.81 7.39
C ASP A 54 -9.62 -2.86 7.53
N THR A 55 -9.13 -2.32 8.64
CA THR A 55 -7.70 -2.17 8.92
C THR A 55 -6.98 -3.48 9.25
N GLU A 56 -7.71 -4.53 9.59
CA GLU A 56 -7.15 -5.84 9.99
C GLU A 56 -7.22 -6.86 8.86
N ASN A 57 -8.16 -6.66 7.92
CA ASN A 57 -8.45 -7.63 6.87
C ASN A 57 -8.23 -7.12 5.45
N THR A 58 -7.81 -5.88 5.23
CA THR A 58 -7.50 -5.37 3.89
C THR A 58 -6.13 -4.71 3.80
N GLN A 59 -5.45 -4.86 2.65
CA GLN A 59 -4.16 -4.21 2.41
C GLN A 59 -4.30 -2.70 2.44
N LEU A 60 -5.36 -2.18 1.80
CA LEU A 60 -5.67 -0.77 1.74
C LEU A 60 -5.98 -0.22 3.15
N GLY A 61 -6.75 -0.92 3.96
CA GLY A 61 -7.05 -0.52 5.33
C GLY A 61 -5.82 -0.51 6.23
N ALA A 62 -4.98 -1.55 6.15
CA ALA A 62 -3.72 -1.61 6.88
C ALA A 62 -2.77 -0.46 6.47
N PHE A 63 -2.69 -0.18 5.17
CA PHE A 63 -1.93 0.93 4.63
C PHE A 63 -2.47 2.29 5.13
N MET A 64 -3.78 2.50 5.04
CA MET A 64 -4.43 3.73 5.51
C MET A 64 -4.25 3.96 7.01
N SER A 65 -4.38 2.91 7.81
CA SER A 65 -4.11 2.96 9.26
C SER A 65 -2.68 3.39 9.55
N LYS A 66 -1.70 2.86 8.80
CA LYS A 66 -0.29 3.24 8.95
C LYS A 66 -0.03 4.67 8.52
N LEU A 67 -0.64 5.12 7.43
CA LEU A 67 -0.51 6.49 6.92
C LEU A 67 -1.09 7.51 7.90
N LEU A 68 -2.27 7.22 8.48
CA LEU A 68 -2.89 8.06 9.51
C LEU A 68 -2.00 8.17 10.75
N LYS A 69 -1.46 7.05 11.24
CA LYS A 69 -0.52 7.04 12.37
C LYS A 69 0.73 7.90 12.09
N LEU A 70 1.23 7.89 10.85
CA LEU A 70 2.35 8.73 10.45
C LEU A 70 1.95 10.22 10.37
N ALA A 71 0.73 10.54 9.93
CA ALA A 71 0.24 11.92 9.84
C ALA A 71 -0.10 12.55 11.22
N ASP A 72 -0.41 11.71 12.21
CA ASP A 72 -0.69 12.11 13.58
C ASP A 72 0.58 12.23 14.45
N ASP A 73 1.70 11.63 14.05
CA ASP A 73 2.98 11.75 14.76
C ASP A 73 3.63 13.11 14.48
N ASN A 74 3.70 13.95 15.51
CA ASN A 74 4.28 15.29 15.44
C ASN A 74 5.78 15.31 15.11
N ASN A 75 6.48 14.17 15.17
CA ASN A 75 7.89 14.05 14.77
C ASN A 75 8.05 13.73 13.27
N VAL A 76 6.97 13.40 12.57
CA VAL A 76 6.98 13.02 11.16
C VAL A 76 6.67 14.24 10.31
N THR A 77 7.67 14.70 9.56
CA THR A 77 7.48 15.74 8.56
C THR A 77 6.82 15.20 7.28
N SER A 78 6.25 16.09 6.47
CA SER A 78 5.65 15.75 5.17
C SER A 78 6.63 15.04 4.22
N ASN A 79 7.94 15.32 4.34
CA ASN A 79 8.98 14.60 3.59
C ASN A 79 9.07 13.12 3.99
N HIS A 80 8.98 12.78 5.27
CA HIS A 80 9.02 11.39 5.72
C HIS A 80 7.82 10.60 5.18
N ILE A 81 6.65 11.23 5.13
CA ILE A 81 5.46 10.61 4.55
C ILE A 81 5.66 10.41 3.04
N SER A 82 6.20 11.39 2.33
CA SER A 82 6.52 11.26 0.90
C SER A 82 7.50 10.10 0.62
N GLU A 83 8.57 9.97 1.40
CA GLU A 83 9.53 8.86 1.26
C GLU A 83 8.92 7.50 1.59
N TYR A 84 8.11 7.42 2.66
CA TYR A 84 7.34 6.22 2.97
C TYR A 84 6.45 5.81 1.77
N MET A 85 5.76 6.77 1.16
CA MET A 85 4.90 6.53 0.01
C MET A 85 5.67 6.03 -1.22
N LYS A 86 6.83 6.62 -1.53
CA LYS A 86 7.70 6.12 -2.61
C LYS A 86 8.10 4.67 -2.37
N GLY A 87 8.42 4.31 -1.11
CA GLY A 87 8.72 2.94 -0.72
C GLY A 87 7.55 1.99 -0.95
N VAL A 88 6.34 2.37 -0.55
CA VAL A 88 5.11 1.58 -0.75
C VAL A 88 4.83 1.39 -2.24
N VAL A 89 4.93 2.45 -3.05
CA VAL A 89 4.75 2.37 -4.52
C VAL A 89 5.74 1.37 -5.11
N MET A 90 7.02 1.49 -4.76
CA MET A 90 8.05 0.60 -5.28
C MET A 90 7.77 -0.86 -4.89
N ALA A 91 7.36 -1.11 -3.64
CA ALA A 91 6.99 -2.45 -3.18
C ALA A 91 5.81 -3.02 -3.98
N VAL A 92 4.72 -2.27 -4.15
CA VAL A 92 3.54 -2.71 -4.92
C VAL A 92 3.91 -3.05 -6.37
N TYR A 93 4.68 -2.18 -7.02
CA TYR A 93 5.09 -2.39 -8.41
C TYR A 93 6.01 -3.59 -8.56
N VAL A 94 6.96 -3.79 -7.65
CA VAL A 94 7.85 -4.95 -7.63
C VAL A 94 7.04 -6.23 -7.38
N PHE A 95 6.23 -6.29 -6.33
CA PHE A 95 5.46 -7.49 -5.98
C PHE A 95 4.48 -7.90 -7.09
N GLU A 96 3.75 -6.95 -7.68
CA GLU A 96 2.89 -7.27 -8.82
C GLU A 96 3.70 -7.76 -10.03
N SER A 97 4.85 -7.14 -10.35
CA SER A 97 5.69 -7.56 -11.47
C SER A 97 6.34 -8.93 -11.25
N LEU A 98 6.65 -9.28 -9.99
CA LEU A 98 7.12 -10.61 -9.61
C LEU A 98 6.00 -11.65 -9.66
N ARG A 99 4.75 -11.27 -9.34
CA ARG A 99 3.56 -12.14 -9.46
C ARG A 99 3.30 -12.52 -10.92
N ASP A 100 3.40 -11.55 -11.82
CA ASP A 100 3.18 -11.75 -13.26
C ASP A 100 4.31 -12.59 -13.91
N LYS A 101 5.47 -12.70 -13.24
CA LYS A 101 6.63 -13.45 -13.70
C LYS A 101 7.06 -14.48 -12.64
N LYS A 102 6.41 -15.65 -12.62
CA LYS A 102 6.75 -16.80 -11.74
C LYS A 102 8.27 -17.06 -11.61
N SER A 103 9.06 -16.85 -12.68
CA SER A 103 10.51 -17.06 -12.67
C SER A 103 11.32 -16.04 -11.85
N LEU A 104 10.78 -14.85 -11.63
CA LEU A 104 11.43 -13.72 -10.97
C LEU A 104 11.24 -13.78 -9.45
N ALA A 105 10.06 -14.22 -8.99
CA ALA A 105 9.80 -14.54 -7.58
C ALA A 105 10.78 -15.62 -7.07
N ASN A 106 11.01 -16.68 -7.85
CA ASN A 106 11.98 -17.71 -7.49
C ASN A 106 13.42 -17.19 -7.41
N ARG A 107 13.79 -16.22 -8.27
CA ARG A 107 15.18 -15.75 -8.42
C ARG A 107 15.58 -14.72 -7.37
N TYR A 108 14.65 -13.90 -6.90
CA TYR A 108 14.94 -12.82 -5.95
C TYR A 108 14.39 -13.05 -4.54
N LEU A 109 13.33 -13.85 -4.39
CA LEU A 109 12.74 -14.15 -3.07
C LEU A 109 13.11 -15.55 -2.57
N GLY A 110 13.85 -16.34 -3.36
CA GLY A 110 14.28 -17.69 -2.99
C GLY A 110 13.13 -18.70 -2.84
N CYS A 111 11.93 -18.38 -3.30
CA CYS A 111 10.76 -19.24 -3.15
C CYS A 111 10.62 -20.19 -4.35
N HIS A 112 10.39 -21.48 -4.15
CA HIS A 112 9.97 -22.39 -5.23
C HIS A 112 8.44 -22.49 -5.24
N ILE A 113 7.79 -21.98 -6.29
CA ILE A 113 6.35 -22.23 -6.53
C ILE A 113 6.24 -23.63 -7.18
N LYS A 114 5.66 -24.60 -6.46
CA LYS A 114 5.17 -25.85 -7.04
C LYS A 114 3.70 -25.68 -7.40
#